data_AF-A0A2V8WDP2-F1
#
_entry.id   AF-A0A2V8WDP2-F1
#
_cell.length_a   1.000
_cell.length_b   1.000
_cell.length_c   1.000
_cell.angle_alpha   90.00
_cell.angle_beta   90.00
_cell.angle_gamma   90.00
#
_symmetry.space_group_name_H-M   'P 1'
#
loop_
_entity.id
_entity.type
_entity.pdbx_description
1 polymer ?
#
loop_
_entity_poly.entity_id
_entity_poly.type
_entity_poly.pdbx_seq_one_letter_code
_entity_poly.pdbx_strand_id
1 'polypeptide(L)'
;MRSSNFKILAAIVVLLIASRAHAQNSEPPPYLNPALPAEQRAADLVHRMTVEEKVTQLTNQSRAIERLHIPAYNWWSEALHGVASSGTTEFPEPVGLASTFDTDAIHRMAIAIGIEARIKRAQFERAGHSRAQEGLDFWAPNI
;
A
#
# COMPACT_ATOMS: atom_id res chain seq x y z
N MET A 1 37.43 19.08 50.79
CA MET A 1 36.27 18.15 50.73
C MET A 1 35.09 18.60 49.85
N ARG A 2 34.97 19.85 49.39
CA ARG A 2 33.80 20.31 48.59
C ARG A 2 33.79 19.90 47.10
N SER A 3 34.94 19.62 46.48
CA SER A 3 35.01 19.37 45.02
C SER A 3 34.61 17.96 44.59
N SER A 4 34.69 16.96 45.48
CA SER A 4 34.35 15.57 45.18
C SER A 4 32.84 15.38 45.00
N ASN A 5 32.05 15.95 45.93
CA ASN A 5 30.58 15.85 45.90
C ASN A 5 29.96 16.53 44.68
N PHE A 6 30.57 17.61 44.18
CA PHE A 6 30.13 18.28 42.95
C PHE A 6 30.37 17.42 41.70
N LYS A 7 31.51 16.71 41.63
CA LYS A 7 31.81 15.80 40.51
C LYS A 7 30.88 14.58 40.51
N ILE A 8 30.56 14.05 41.69
CA ILE A 8 29.61 12.93 41.84
C ILE A 8 28.20 13.37 41.41
N LEU A 9 27.75 14.55 41.86
CA LEU A 9 26.45 15.08 41.47
C LEU A 9 26.37 15.35 39.95
N ALA A 10 27.43 15.91 39.36
CA ALA A 10 27.51 16.13 37.91
C ALA A 10 27.49 14.80 37.13
N ALA A 11 28.18 13.77 37.62
CA ALA A 11 28.18 12.44 36.99
C ALA A 11 26.78 11.78 37.05
N ILE A 12 26.05 11.92 38.17
CA ILE A 12 24.68 11.41 38.32
C ILE A 12 23.73 12.13 37.35
N VAL A 13 23.84 13.45 37.22
CA VAL A 13 23.03 14.24 36.27
C VAL A 13 23.30 13.82 34.83
N VAL A 14 24.57 13.62 34.45
CA VAL A 14 24.95 13.12 33.12
C VAL A 14 24.38 11.71 32.87
N LEU A 15 24.44 10.82 33.86
CA LEU A 15 23.87 9.46 33.75
C LEU A 15 22.34 9.50 33.56
N LEU A 16 21.64 10.38 34.29
CA LEU A 16 20.20 10.55 34.17
C LEU A 16 19.79 11.11 32.80
N ILE A 17 20.57 12.05 32.24
CA ILE A 17 20.33 12.59 30.89
C ILE A 17 20.60 11.50 29.83
N ALA A 18 21.69 10.73 29.97
CA ALA A 18 22.03 9.64 29.04
C ALA A 18 20.99 8.50 29.05
N SER A 19 20.37 8.21 30.20
CA SER A 19 19.31 7.21 30.31
C SER A 19 18.00 7.62 29.62
N ARG A 20 17.71 8.92 29.48
CA ARG A 20 16.56 9.41 28.70
C ARG A 20 16.76 9.33 27.19
N ALA A 21 18.01 9.27 26.71
CA ALA A 21 18.31 9.18 25.29
C ALA A 21 18.04 7.77 24.70
N HIS A 22 17.99 6.73 25.54
CA HIS A 22 17.76 5.34 25.10
C HIS A 22 16.27 4.93 25.04
N ALA A 23 15.34 5.84 25.31
CA ALA A 23 13.90 5.56 25.36
C ALA A 23 13.15 5.94 24.06
N GLN A 24 13.83 6.38 23.01
CA GLN A 24 13.21 6.74 21.72
C GLN A 24 13.39 5.64 20.66
N ASN A 25 13.06 4.40 21.01
CA ASN A 25 12.69 3.43 19.99
C ASN A 25 11.20 3.59 19.72
N SER A 26 10.82 4.60 18.93
CA SER A 26 9.46 4.68 18.41
C SER A 26 9.31 3.56 17.38
N GLU A 27 8.76 2.42 17.80
CA GLU A 27 8.32 1.40 16.85
C GLU A 27 7.43 2.06 15.78
N PRO A 28 7.57 1.66 14.50
CA PRO A 28 6.73 2.21 13.46
C PRO A 28 5.25 1.93 13.80
N PRO A 29 4.34 2.87 13.50
CA PRO A 29 2.91 2.66 13.67
C PRO A 29 2.45 1.31 13.07
N PRO A 30 1.46 0.62 13.67
CA PRO A 30 1.00 -0.69 13.20
C PRO A 30 0.70 -0.77 11.70
N TYR A 31 0.11 0.27 11.10
CA TYR A 31 -0.18 0.28 9.66
C TYR A 31 1.07 0.13 8.76
N LEU A 32 2.26 0.54 9.24
CA LEU A 32 3.54 0.40 8.56
C LEU A 32 4.26 -0.91 8.85
N ASN A 33 3.76 -1.75 9.76
CA ASN A 33 4.38 -3.02 10.11
C ASN A 33 3.89 -4.15 9.17
N PRO A 34 4.71 -4.66 8.23
CA PRO A 34 4.28 -5.68 7.28
C PRO A 34 4.09 -7.07 7.91
N ALA A 35 4.55 -7.29 9.15
CA ALA A 35 4.35 -8.54 9.87
C ALA A 35 2.93 -8.68 10.45
N LEU A 36 2.16 -7.59 10.51
CA LEU A 36 0.77 -7.62 10.98
C LEU A 36 -0.21 -7.95 9.84
N PRO A 37 -1.36 -8.58 10.14
CA PRO A 37 -2.42 -8.81 9.17
C PRO A 37 -2.87 -7.52 8.47
N ALA A 38 -3.17 -7.62 7.16
CA ALA A 38 -3.59 -6.47 6.35
C ALA A 38 -4.78 -5.72 6.95
N GLU A 39 -5.77 -6.44 7.49
CA GLU A 39 -6.96 -5.85 8.12
C GLU A 39 -6.61 -5.04 9.37
N GLN A 40 -5.72 -5.55 10.22
CA GLN A 40 -5.26 -4.82 11.41
C GLN A 40 -4.51 -3.53 11.01
N ARG A 41 -3.67 -3.61 9.98
CA ARG A 41 -2.95 -2.45 9.43
C ARG A 41 -3.89 -1.41 8.86
N ALA A 42 -4.89 -1.84 8.08
CA ALA A 42 -5.90 -0.98 7.50
C ALA A 42 -6.77 -0.32 8.58
N ALA A 43 -7.19 -1.06 9.60
CA ALA A 43 -7.98 -0.53 10.71
C ALA A 43 -7.21 0.56 11.50
N ASP A 44 -5.93 0.33 11.81
CA ASP A 44 -5.07 1.34 12.45
C ASP A 44 -4.89 2.58 11.54
N LEU A 45 -4.69 2.40 10.24
CA LEU A 45 -4.60 3.52 9.29
C LEU A 45 -5.89 4.35 9.28
N VAL A 46 -7.05 3.71 9.12
CA VAL A 46 -8.36 4.39 9.10
C VAL A 46 -8.67 5.05 10.44
N HIS A 47 -8.27 4.45 11.56
CA HIS A 47 -8.43 5.06 12.89
C HIS A 47 -7.67 6.39 13.03
N ARG A 48 -6.52 6.51 12.36
CA ARG A 48 -5.67 7.72 12.36
C ARG A 48 -6.15 8.81 11.41
N MET A 49 -7.11 8.52 10.52
CA MET A 49 -7.63 9.49 9.55
C MET A 49 -8.67 10.42 10.19
N THR A 50 -8.65 11.69 9.78
CA THR A 50 -9.78 12.60 10.03
C THR A 50 -11.01 12.16 9.22
N VAL A 51 -12.18 12.74 9.51
CA VAL A 51 -13.40 12.46 8.73
C VAL A 51 -13.20 12.90 7.28
N GLU A 52 -12.59 14.06 7.06
CA GLU A 52 -12.30 14.60 5.74
C GLU A 52 -11.35 13.68 4.96
N GLU A 53 -10.26 13.23 5.60
CA GLU A 53 -9.34 12.26 5.01
C GLU A 53 -10.09 10.99 4.60
N LYS A 54 -10.98 10.45 5.46
CA LYS A 54 -11.80 9.26 5.14
C LYS A 54 -12.71 9.48 3.93
N VAL A 55 -13.41 10.62 3.85
CA VAL A 55 -14.29 10.93 2.72
C VAL A 55 -13.52 10.92 1.40
N THR A 56 -12.28 11.40 1.39
CA THR A 56 -11.45 11.37 0.17
C THR A 56 -11.05 9.96 -0.30
N GLN A 57 -11.21 8.94 0.55
CA GLN A 57 -10.91 7.54 0.22
C GLN A 57 -12.13 6.75 -0.26
N LEU A 58 -13.31 7.38 -0.37
CA LEU A 58 -14.57 6.74 -0.81
C LEU A 58 -14.85 6.90 -2.30
N THR A 59 -13.89 7.40 -3.07
CA THR A 59 -13.99 7.51 -4.54
C THR A 59 -12.93 6.62 -5.18
N ASN A 60 -13.06 6.37 -6.49
CA ASN A 60 -12.01 5.64 -7.19
C ASN A 60 -10.69 6.44 -7.22
N GLN A 61 -10.72 7.78 -7.14
CA GLN A 61 -9.53 8.63 -7.11
C GLN A 61 -9.20 9.02 -5.65
N SER A 62 -8.70 8.06 -4.88
CA SER A 62 -8.23 8.29 -3.52
C SER A 62 -7.14 9.36 -3.50
N ARG A 63 -7.39 10.45 -2.79
CA ARG A 63 -6.40 11.53 -2.61
C ARG A 63 -5.27 11.05 -1.70
N ALA A 64 -4.08 11.58 -1.92
CA ALA A 64 -2.96 11.37 -1.01
C ALA A 64 -3.29 11.91 0.39
N ILE A 65 -2.82 11.20 1.42
CA ILE A 65 -2.85 11.65 2.81
C ILE A 65 -1.40 11.83 3.25
N GLU A 66 -0.84 13.00 2.95
CA GLU A 66 0.60 13.30 3.11
C GLU A 66 1.07 13.10 4.55
N ARG A 67 0.27 13.53 5.53
CA ARG A 67 0.55 13.38 6.97
C ARG A 67 0.74 11.93 7.40
N LEU A 68 0.08 10.99 6.72
CA LEU A 68 0.16 9.55 7.00
C LEU A 68 1.06 8.81 6.00
N HIS A 69 1.71 9.53 5.08
CA HIS A 69 2.56 8.97 4.02
C HIS A 69 1.80 8.00 3.09
N ILE A 70 0.52 8.28 2.83
CA ILE A 70 -0.29 7.48 1.91
C ILE A 70 -0.33 8.20 0.55
N PRO A 71 0.19 7.58 -0.54
CA PRO A 71 0.14 8.18 -1.86
C PRO A 71 -1.28 8.24 -2.41
N ALA A 72 -1.51 9.10 -3.39
CA ALA A 72 -2.74 9.05 -4.16
C ALA A 72 -2.86 7.71 -4.90
N TYR A 73 -4.07 7.19 -5.02
CA TYR A 73 -4.30 5.89 -5.59
C TYR A 73 -5.59 5.88 -6.42
N ASN A 74 -5.56 5.25 -7.60
CA ASN A 74 -6.74 5.08 -8.42
C ASN A 74 -7.17 3.60 -8.43
N TRP A 75 -8.36 3.33 -7.91
CA TRP A 75 -8.96 2.00 -7.81
C TRP A 75 -9.57 1.50 -9.13
N TRP A 76 -9.60 2.35 -10.16
CA TRP A 76 -10.17 2.02 -11.45
C TRP A 76 -9.09 1.55 -12.42
N SER A 77 -8.96 0.23 -12.57
CA SER A 77 -8.25 -0.41 -13.68
C SER A 77 -9.14 -1.47 -14.32
N GLU A 78 -8.87 -1.85 -15.56
CA GLU A 78 -9.68 -2.80 -16.33
C GLU A 78 -8.84 -3.99 -16.77
N ALA A 79 -9.41 -5.19 -16.64
CA ALA A 79 -8.75 -6.42 -17.06
C ALA A 79 -9.73 -7.51 -17.54
N LEU A 80 -10.80 -7.12 -18.25
CA LEU A 80 -11.89 -8.02 -18.65
C LEU A 80 -11.39 -9.24 -19.45
N HIS A 81 -10.49 -9.03 -20.40
CA HIS A 81 -9.91 -10.06 -21.27
C HIS A 81 -8.44 -9.75 -21.60
N GLY A 82 -7.69 -9.27 -20.61
CA GLY A 82 -6.36 -8.68 -20.79
C GLY A 82 -6.27 -7.37 -20.02
N VAL A 83 -5.09 -7.02 -19.51
CA VAL A 83 -4.90 -5.71 -18.85
C VAL A 83 -5.11 -4.61 -19.88
N ALA A 84 -5.96 -3.62 -19.59
CA ALA A 84 -6.26 -2.51 -20.50
C ALA A 84 -5.11 -1.48 -20.56
N SER A 85 -3.97 -1.91 -21.07
CA SER A 85 -2.75 -1.11 -21.21
C SER A 85 -2.04 -1.45 -22.51
N SER A 86 -1.25 -0.53 -23.06
CA SER A 86 -0.48 -0.81 -24.28
C SER A 86 0.62 -1.84 -23.99
N GLY A 87 0.77 -2.85 -24.84
CA GLY A 87 1.83 -3.86 -24.74
C GLY A 87 1.56 -5.00 -23.74
N THR A 88 0.29 -5.28 -23.48
CA THR A 88 -0.20 -6.46 -22.74
C THR A 88 -0.94 -7.39 -23.70
N THR A 89 -1.18 -8.62 -23.26
CA THR A 89 -1.87 -9.63 -24.08
C THR A 89 -3.37 -9.35 -24.11
N GLU A 90 -3.96 -9.36 -25.32
CA GLU A 90 -5.41 -9.32 -25.52
C GLU A 90 -5.94 -10.73 -25.80
N PHE A 91 -6.83 -11.21 -24.92
CA PHE A 91 -7.52 -12.49 -25.04
C PHE A 91 -8.90 -12.31 -25.71
N PRO A 92 -9.57 -13.40 -26.14
CA PRO A 92 -10.95 -13.32 -26.60
C PRO A 92 -11.88 -12.74 -25.54
N GLU A 93 -12.91 -12.02 -25.96
CA GLU A 93 -13.98 -11.51 -25.09
C GLU A 93 -14.63 -12.63 -24.27
N PRO A 94 -15.22 -12.33 -23.09
CA PRO A 94 -15.81 -13.34 -22.19
C PRO A 94 -16.78 -14.31 -22.87
N VAL A 95 -17.57 -13.85 -23.84
CA VAL A 95 -18.49 -14.73 -24.61
C VAL A 95 -17.74 -15.77 -25.45
N GLY A 96 -16.61 -15.39 -26.04
CA GLY A 96 -15.75 -16.29 -26.80
C GLY A 96 -15.04 -17.30 -25.89
N LEU A 97 -14.56 -16.84 -24.73
CA LEU A 97 -13.97 -17.70 -23.69
C LEU A 97 -15.00 -18.69 -23.14
N ALA A 98 -16.21 -18.24 -22.80
CA ALA A 98 -17.29 -19.09 -22.29
C ALA A 98 -17.68 -20.18 -23.30
N SER A 99 -17.61 -19.89 -24.59
CA SER A 99 -17.89 -20.86 -25.67
C SER A 99 -16.90 -22.02 -25.74
N THR A 100 -15.76 -21.94 -25.04
CA THR A 100 -14.79 -23.05 -24.97
C THR A 100 -15.19 -24.13 -23.96
N PHE A 101 -16.01 -23.77 -22.95
CA PHE A 101 -16.29 -24.61 -21.78
C PHE A 101 -15.03 -25.13 -21.05
N ASP A 102 -13.88 -24.46 -21.22
CA ASP A 102 -12.60 -24.84 -20.60
C ASP A 102 -12.26 -23.92 -19.43
N THR A 103 -12.64 -24.33 -18.22
CA THR A 103 -12.37 -23.59 -16.99
C THR A 103 -10.88 -23.48 -16.67
N ASP A 104 -10.08 -24.48 -17.05
CA ASP A 104 -8.65 -24.48 -16.80
C ASP A 104 -7.94 -23.47 -17.70
N ALA A 105 -8.37 -23.33 -18.96
CA ALA A 105 -7.90 -22.28 -19.85
C ALA A 105 -8.22 -20.88 -19.33
N ILE A 106 -9.45 -20.66 -18.85
CA ILE A 106 -9.85 -19.38 -18.23
C ILE A 106 -8.99 -19.07 -17.01
N HIS A 107 -8.71 -20.06 -16.16
CA HIS A 107 -7.84 -19.88 -15.00
C HIS A 107 -6.39 -19.55 -15.40
N ARG A 108 -5.83 -20.25 -16.41
CA ARG A 108 -4.49 -19.93 -16.94
C ARG A 108 -4.41 -18.52 -17.52
N MET A 109 -5.45 -18.09 -18.24
CA MET A 109 -5.57 -16.72 -18.74
C MET A 109 -5.57 -15.71 -17.58
N ALA A 110 -6.38 -15.92 -16.54
CA ALA A 110 -6.44 -15.04 -15.39
C ALA A 110 -5.08 -14.91 -14.68
N ILE A 111 -4.30 -16.00 -14.59
CA ILE A 111 -2.93 -15.97 -14.08
C ILE A 111 -2.03 -15.08 -14.95
N ALA A 112 -2.10 -15.24 -16.28
CA ALA A 112 -1.30 -14.41 -17.21
C ALA A 112 -1.64 -12.92 -17.06
N ILE A 113 -2.93 -12.58 -17.01
CA ILE A 113 -3.42 -11.21 -16.75
C ILE A 113 -2.86 -10.67 -15.43
N GLY A 114 -2.92 -11.46 -14.35
CA GLY A 114 -2.39 -11.06 -13.04
C GLY A 114 -0.88 -10.78 -13.02
N ILE A 115 -0.10 -11.54 -13.80
CA ILE A 115 1.34 -11.31 -13.95
C ILE A 115 1.59 -10.00 -14.71
N GLU A 116 0.93 -9.80 -15.85
CA GLU A 116 1.06 -8.57 -16.64
C GLU A 116 0.64 -7.33 -15.84
N ALA A 117 -0.43 -7.44 -15.06
CA ALA A 117 -0.92 -6.39 -14.16
C ALA A 117 0.16 -5.96 -13.16
N ARG A 118 0.84 -6.92 -12.51
CA ARG A 118 1.94 -6.62 -11.57
C ARG A 118 3.13 -5.96 -12.26
N ILE A 119 3.48 -6.41 -13.48
CA ILE A 119 4.55 -5.81 -14.27
C ILE A 119 4.20 -4.36 -14.62
N LYS A 120 2.99 -4.11 -15.13
CA LYS A 120 2.50 -2.77 -15.43
C LYS A 120 2.49 -1.87 -14.19
N ARG A 121 2.00 -2.37 -13.06
CA ARG A 121 2.04 -1.63 -11.80
C ARG A 121 3.45 -1.19 -11.43
N ALA A 122 4.42 -2.09 -11.48
CA ALA A 122 5.81 -1.77 -11.16
C ALA A 122 6.40 -0.71 -12.12
N GLN A 123 5.95 -0.67 -13.38
CA GLN A 123 6.33 0.38 -14.33
C GLN A 123 5.71 1.74 -13.97
N PHE A 124 4.41 1.77 -13.62
CA PHE A 124 3.72 3.00 -13.23
C PHE A 124 4.24 3.58 -11.92
N GLU A 125 4.56 2.72 -10.95
CA GLU A 125 5.19 3.16 -9.69
C GLU A 125 6.54 3.84 -9.93
N ARG A 126 7.37 3.32 -10.85
CA ARG A 126 8.63 3.97 -11.23
C ARG A 126 8.41 5.31 -11.94
N ALA A 127 7.29 5.49 -12.63
CA ALA A 127 6.91 6.74 -13.25
C ALA A 127 6.31 7.76 -12.26
N GLY A 128 6.04 7.35 -11.01
CA GLY A 128 5.66 8.25 -9.92
C GLY A 128 4.21 8.72 -9.95
N HIS A 129 3.31 8.05 -10.68
CA HIS A 129 1.89 8.39 -10.74
C HIS A 129 0.99 7.16 -10.61
N SER A 130 -0.28 7.40 -10.26
CA SER A 130 -1.34 6.38 -10.12
C SER A 130 -2.62 6.91 -10.78
N ARG A 131 -2.69 6.82 -12.10
CA ARG A 131 -3.84 7.26 -12.91
C ARG A 131 -4.84 6.11 -13.07
N ALA A 132 -5.98 6.39 -13.72
CA ALA A 132 -6.88 5.32 -14.13
C ALA A 132 -6.12 4.33 -15.04
N GLN A 133 -6.44 3.04 -14.93
CA GLN A 133 -5.74 1.92 -15.59
C GLN A 133 -4.34 1.57 -15.04
N GLU A 134 -3.92 2.16 -13.91
CA GLU A 134 -2.56 1.98 -13.36
C GLU A 134 -2.53 1.36 -11.94
N GLY A 135 -3.68 0.90 -11.45
CA GLY A 135 -3.85 0.30 -10.13
C GLY A 135 -3.49 -1.19 -10.07
N LEU A 136 -3.81 -1.79 -8.92
CA LEU A 136 -3.70 -3.22 -8.64
C LEU A 136 -5.06 -3.92 -8.53
N ASP A 137 -6.13 -3.15 -8.65
CA ASP A 137 -7.52 -3.59 -8.60
C ASP A 137 -8.13 -3.42 -9.98
N PHE A 138 -8.91 -4.42 -10.37
CA PHE A 138 -9.48 -4.51 -11.71
C PHE A 138 -10.99 -4.67 -11.63
N TRP A 139 -11.72 -3.88 -12.42
CA TRP A 139 -13.16 -3.94 -12.54
C TRP A 139 -13.57 -5.05 -13.51
N ALA A 140 -13.18 -6.27 -13.14
CA ALA A 140 -13.42 -7.49 -13.90
C ALA A 140 -13.63 -8.66 -12.92
N PRO A 141 -14.35 -9.71 -13.33
CA PRO A 141 -15.02 -9.90 -14.63
C PRO A 141 -16.36 -9.15 -14.74
N ASN A 142 -16.93 -9.12 -15.94
CA ASN A 142 -18.36 -8.86 -16.16
C ASN A 142 -19.08 -10.22 -16.24
N ILE A 143 -20.02 -10.49 -15.33
CA ILE A 143 -20.70 -11.79 -15.15
C ILE A 143 -22.22 -11.66 -15.26
#